data_AF-A0A1V5UT57-F1
#
_entry.id   AF-A0A1V5UT57-F1
#
_cell.length_a   1.000
_cell.length_b   1.000
_cell.length_c   1.000
_cell.angle_alpha   90.00
_cell.angle_beta   90.00
_cell.angle_gamma   90.00
#
_symmetry.space_group_name_H-M   'P 1'
#
loop_
_entity.id
_entity.type
_entity.pdbx_description
1 polymer ?
#
loop_
_entity_poly.entity_id
_entity_poly.type
_entity_poly.pdbx_seq_one_letter_code
_entity_poly.pdbx_strand_id
1 'polypeptide(L)' 'MKRATENARGYHPQTSGTLKLYLVKHKEHGEITVNGVTRYDAVTEATHKWGVPWSKIARECEFIVLAEREADCETR' A
#
# COMPACT_ATOMS: atom_id res chain seq x y z
N MET A 1 33.76 23.34 20.38
CA MET A 1 32.51 22.63 20.74
C MET A 1 31.74 22.31 19.46
N LYS A 2 31.29 21.05 19.29
CA LYS A 2 30.61 20.57 18.07
C LYS A 2 29.15 21.05 18.08
N ARG A 3 28.72 21.69 16.99
CA ARG A 3 27.35 22.16 16.79
C ARG A 3 26.40 20.97 16.68
N ALA A 4 25.29 21.01 17.41
CA ALA A 4 24.22 20.03 17.33
C ALA A 4 23.57 20.09 15.94
N THR A 5 23.67 19.00 15.18
CA THR A 5 22.87 18.77 13.98
C THR A 5 21.47 18.33 14.40
N GLU A 6 20.64 19.32 14.73
CA GLU A 6 19.19 19.16 14.76
C GLU A 6 18.69 19.10 13.32
N ASN A 7 18.58 17.89 12.78
CA ASN A 7 17.68 17.59 11.67
C ASN A 7 17.36 16.10 11.65
N ALA A 8 16.79 15.63 12.76
CA ALA A 8 15.98 14.43 12.75
C ALA A 8 14.65 14.78 12.05
N ARG A 9 14.66 14.88 10.72
CA ARG A 9 13.44 14.71 9.94
C ARG A 9 13.06 13.25 10.06
N GLY A 10 12.45 12.92 11.20
CA GLY A 10 11.87 11.62 11.46
C GLY A 10 10.97 11.26 10.28
N TYR A 11 11.13 10.05 9.78
CA TYR A 11 10.15 9.44 8.91
C TYR A 11 8.84 9.37 9.70
N HIS A 12 7.96 10.34 9.49
CA HIS A 12 6.56 10.25 9.88
C HIS A 12 5.87 9.48 8.75
N PRO A 13 5.63 8.18 8.87
CA PRO A 13 4.68 7.53 7.96
C PRO A 13 3.34 8.22 8.24
N GLN A 14 2.93 9.08 7.32
CA GLN A 14 1.59 9.62 7.31
C GLN A 14 0.67 8.46 6.91
N THR A 15 0.38 7.53 7.82
CA THR A 15 -0.62 6.48 7.64
C THR A 15 -2.05 7.03 7.74
N SER A 16 -2.23 8.33 7.53
CA SER A 16 -3.52 9.00 7.37
C SER A 16 -3.96 9.00 5.90
N GLY A 17 -3.67 7.93 5.16
CA GLY A 17 -4.16 7.77 3.80
C GLY A 17 -5.49 7.04 3.79
N THR A 18 -6.43 7.56 3.03
CA THR A 18 -7.69 6.90 2.68
C THR A 18 -7.45 5.42 2.34
N LEU A 19 -8.11 4.49 3.06
CA LEU A 19 -8.00 3.07 2.79
C LEU A 19 -8.61 2.76 1.43
N LYS A 20 -7.80 2.27 0.49
CA LYS A 20 -8.26 1.93 -0.85
C LYS A 20 -8.38 0.42 -0.99
N LEU A 21 -9.46 -0.04 -1.59
CA LEU A 21 -9.63 -1.41 -2.04
C LEU A 21 -8.99 -1.53 -3.42
N TYR A 22 -7.91 -2.29 -3.50
CA TYR A 22 -7.23 -2.62 -4.75
C TYR A 22 -7.64 -4.03 -5.19
N LEU A 23 -8.10 -4.16 -6.43
CA LEU A 23 -8.19 -5.43 -7.13
C LEU A 23 -6.89 -5.65 -7.89
N VAL A 24 -6.15 -6.68 -7.50
CA VAL A 24 -4.92 -7.10 -8.15
C VAL A 24 -5.27 -8.26 -9.06
N LYS A 25 -5.13 -8.05 -10.37
CA LYS A 25 -5.34 -9.10 -11.37
C LYS A 25 -4.00 -9.69 -11.77
N HIS A 26 -3.85 -11.00 -11.59
CA HIS A 26 -2.70 -11.75 -12.08
C HIS A 26 -3.16 -12.79 -13.11
N LYS A 27 -2.45 -12.85 -14.23
CA LYS A 27 -2.81 -13.72 -15.35
C LYS A 27 -2.82 -15.21 -14.99
N GLU A 28 -1.95 -15.64 -14.09
CA GLU A 28 -1.80 -17.07 -13.73
C GLU A 28 -2.46 -17.45 -12.40
N HIS A 29 -2.63 -16.49 -11.48
CA HIS A 29 -3.11 -16.76 -10.11
C HIS A 29 -4.55 -16.26 -9.88
N GLY A 30 -5.17 -15.63 -10.88
CA GLY A 30 -6.51 -15.08 -10.80
C GLY A 30 -6.53 -13.64 -10.28
N GLU A 31 -7.69 -13.21 -9.79
CA GLU A 31 -7.90 -11.86 -9.25
C GLU A 31 -8.11 -11.89 -7.74
N ILE A 32 -7.50 -10.93 -7.05
CA ILE A 32 -7.56 -10.83 -5.60
C ILE A 32 -7.87 -9.41 -5.16
N THR A 33 -8.76 -9.28 -4.19
CA THR A 33 -9.06 -8.01 -3.54
C THR A 33 -8.22 -7.88 -2.29
N VAL A 34 -7.50 -6.76 -2.19
CA VAL A 34 -6.66 -6.39 -1.06
C VAL A 34 -6.96 -4.95 -0.68
N ASN A 35 -7.08 -4.72 0.63
CA ASN A 35 -7.24 -3.38 1.17
C ASN A 35 -5.85 -2.85 1.47
N GLY A 36 -5.57 -1.62 1.04
CA GLY A 36 -4.31 -0.98 1.34
C GLY A 36 -4.43 0.53 1.30
N VAL A 37 -3.64 1.19 2.15
CA VAL A 37 -3.54 2.66 2.11
C VAL A 37 -2.81 3.12 0.86
N THR A 38 -1.91 2.28 0.34
CA THR A 38 -1.10 2.57 -0.84
C THR A 38 -1.02 1.36 -1.76
N ARG A 39 -0.59 1.59 -3.01
CA ARG A 39 -0.33 0.51 -3.97
C ARG A 39 0.72 -0.50 -3.45
N TYR A 40 1.69 -0.05 -2.67
CA TYR A 40 2.72 -0.92 -2.09
C TYR A 40 2.14 -1.88 -1.05
N ASP A 41 1.20 -1.38 -0.25
CA ASP A 41 0.48 -2.19 0.73
C ASP A 41 -0.32 -3.29 0.02
N ALA A 42 -1.01 -2.93 -1.07
CA ALA A 42 -1.70 -3.89 -1.93
C ALA A 42 -0.76 -4.93 -2.57
N VAL A 43 0.43 -4.53 -3.02
CA VAL A 43 1.45 -5.45 -3.56
C VAL A 43 1.93 -6.42 -2.48
N THR A 44 2.17 -5.94 -1.26
CA THR A 44 2.68 -6.74 -0.15
C THR A 44 1.65 -7.78 0.29
N GLU A 45 0.39 -7.37 0.43
CA GLU A 45 -0.71 -8.29 0.75
C GLU A 45 -0.95 -9.33 -0.35
N ALA A 46 -0.86 -8.93 -1.62
CA ALA A 46 -0.95 -9.87 -2.75
C ALA A 46 0.23 -10.85 -2.76
N THR A 47 1.45 -10.40 -2.41
CA THR A 47 2.64 -11.26 -2.26
C THR A 47 2.40 -12.32 -1.20
N HIS A 48 1.86 -11.94 -0.04
CA HIS A 48 1.56 -12.89 1.03
C HIS A 48 0.47 -13.90 0.65
N LYS A 49 -0.60 -13.46 -0.03
CA LYS A 49 -1.70 -14.35 -0.40
C LYS A 49 -1.35 -15.31 -1.54
N TRP A 50 -0.56 -14.87 -2.53
CA TRP A 50 -0.14 -15.74 -3.64
C TRP A 50 1.17 -16.48 -3.38
N GLY A 51 2.00 -16.02 -2.44
CA GLY A 51 3.34 -16.57 -2.21
C GLY A 51 4.32 -16.26 -3.35
N VAL A 52 4.02 -15.24 -4.18
CA VAL A 52 4.81 -14.85 -5.35
C VAL A 52 5.68 -13.65 -5.01
N PRO A 53 6.93 -13.56 -5.51
CA PRO A 53 7.79 -12.42 -5.23
C PRO A 53 7.18 -11.08 -5.69
N TRP A 54 7.32 -10.06 -4.85
CA TRP A 54 6.77 -8.71 -5.07
C TRP A 54 7.14 -8.12 -6.45
N SER A 55 8.33 -8.43 -6.98
CA SER A 55 8.79 -7.94 -8.28
C SER A 55 7.99 -8.49 -9.45
N LYS A 56 7.50 -9.74 -9.36
CA LYS A 56 6.58 -10.30 -10.36
C LYS A 56 5.23 -9.62 -10.25
N ILE A 57 4.71 -9.46 -9.04
CA ILE A 57 3.42 -8.82 -8.81
C ILE A 57 3.43 -7.37 -9.31
N ALA A 58 4.47 -6.59 -9.00
CA ALA A 58 4.56 -5.20 -9.44
C ALA A 58 4.72 -5.03 -10.96
N ARG A 59 5.23 -6.05 -11.68
CA ARG A 59 5.47 -5.99 -13.13
C ARG A 59 4.36 -6.62 -13.95
N GLU A 60 3.79 -7.71 -13.48
CA GLU A 60 2.87 -8.57 -14.22
C GLU A 60 1.42 -8.39 -13.77
N CYS A 61 1.17 -7.80 -12.58
CA CYS A 61 -0.18 -7.57 -12.11
C CYS A 61 -0.70 -6.17 -12.46
N GLU A 62 -1.99 -6.13 -12.78
CA GLU A 62 -2.73 -4.88 -12.89
C GLU A 62 -3.39 -4.56 -11.54
N PHE A 63 -3.33 -3.30 -11.13
CA PHE A 63 -3.91 -2.82 -9.88
C PHE A 63 -5.04 -1.86 -10.22
N ILE A 64 -6.28 -2.29 -9.97
CA ILE A 64 -7.48 -1.51 -10.21
C ILE A 64 -8.00 -1.07 -8.84
N VAL A 65 -8.15 0.24 -8.62
CA VAL A 65 -8.78 0.74 -7.39
C VAL A 65 -10.29 0.58 -7.55
N LEU A 66 -10.90 -0.28 -6.72
CA LEU A 66 -12.33 -0.53 -6.75
C LEU A 66 -13.12 0.43 -5.87
N ALA A 67 -12.55 0.78 -4.72
CA ALA A 67 -13.18 1.70 -3.78
C ALA A 67 -12.11 2.47 -3.02
N GLU A 68 -12.31 3.76 -2.84
CA GLU A 68 -11.63 4.52 -1.81
C GLU A 68 -12.59 4.64 -0.64
N ARG A 69 -12.30 3.93 0.44
CA ARG A 69 -12.99 4.16 1.70
C ARG A 69 -12.29 5.34 2.34
N GLU A 70 -12.82 6.54 2.10
CA GLU A 70 -12.53 7.69 2.94
C GLU A 70 -12.80 7.24 4.37
N ALA A 71 -11.72 7.01 5.12
CA ALA A 71 -11.82 6.97 6.55
C ALA A 71 -12.12 8.42 6.91
N ASP A 72 -13.40 8.77 6.82
CA ASP A 72 -13.95 9.99 7.37
C ASP A 72 -13.57 9.97 8.85
N CYS A 73 -12.42 10.58 9.12
CA CYS A 73 -12.06 10.98 10.45
C CYS A 73 -12.91 12.21 10.72
N GLU A 74 -14.19 11.99 11.05
CA GLU A 74 -15.02 12.96 11.75
C GLU A 74 -14.32 13.22 13.09
N THR A 75 -13.34 14.12 13.08
CA THR A 75 -12.83 14.74 14.30
C THR A 75 -13.92 15.70 14.75
N ARG A 76 -14.81 15.17 15.57
CA ARG A 76 -15.82 15.92 16.32
C ARG A 76 -15.20 17.03 17.18
#